data_AF-A0AAN7URR4-F1
#
_entry.id   AF-A0AAN7URR4-F1
#
_cell.length_a   1.000
_cell.length_b   1.000
_cell.length_c   1.000
_cell.angle_alpha   90.00
_cell.angle_beta   90.00
_cell.angle_gamma   90.00
#
_symmetry.space_group_name_H-M   'P 1'
#
loop_
_entity.id
_entity.type
_entity.pdbx_description
1 polymer ?
#
loop_
_entity_poly.entity_id
_entity_poly.type
_entity_poly.pdbx_seq_one_letter_code
_entity_poly.pdbx_strand_id
1 'polypeptide(L)'
;MAIASLDDLKTYVAETIATLESVKPEEVNGKEGEVFQAMLGQDDQGKPLFKSMKAINFIEGYVKPNVFFHLTTLYDLLRWKGLSIGKGDYLGAFLVIEQ
;
A
#
# COMPACT_ATOMS: atom_id res chain seq x y z
N MET A 1 4.52 -4.85 15.60
CA MET A 1 6.00 -4.92 15.57
C MET A 1 6.51 -3.49 15.59
N ALA A 2 7.47 -3.14 16.44
CA ALA A 2 8.09 -1.80 16.41
C ALA A 2 9.21 -1.84 15.37
N ILE A 3 9.15 -0.97 14.36
CA ILE A 3 10.22 -0.82 13.35
C ILE A 3 11.24 0.14 13.96
N ALA A 4 12.42 -0.35 14.33
CA ALA A 4 13.46 0.44 15.01
C ALA A 4 14.73 0.63 14.17
N SER A 5 14.87 -0.10 13.06
CA SER A 5 16.03 -0.06 12.17
C SER A 5 15.63 -0.23 10.69
N LEU A 6 16.60 0.02 9.80
CA LEU A 6 16.43 -0.24 8.37
C LEU A 6 16.23 -1.74 8.09
N ASP A 7 16.87 -2.62 8.86
CA ASP A 7 16.74 -4.06 8.69
C ASP A 7 15.37 -4.55 9.16
N ASP A 8 14.81 -3.96 10.23
CA ASP A 8 13.41 -4.21 10.62
C ASP A 8 12.45 -3.81 9.52
N LEU A 9 12.68 -2.64 8.89
CA LEU A 9 11.84 -2.16 7.79
C LEU A 9 11.90 -3.09 6.58
N LYS A 10 13.10 -3.55 6.19
CA LYS A 10 13.28 -4.51 5.09
C LYS A 10 12.61 -5.84 5.40
N THR A 11 12.74 -6.32 6.64
CA THR A 11 12.09 -7.56 7.10
C THR A 11 10.58 -7.43 7.02
N TYR A 12 10.02 -6.32 7.53
CA TYR A 12 8.59 -6.05 7.48
C TYR A 12 8.04 -6.01 6.04
N VAL A 13 8.79 -5.40 5.11
CA VAL A 13 8.42 -5.38 3.69
C VAL A 13 8.48 -6.79 3.09
N ALA A 14 9.52 -7.57 3.39
CA ALA A 14 9.64 -8.94 2.89
C ALA A 14 8.51 -9.86 3.41
N GLU A 15 8.17 -9.76 4.70
CA GLU A 15 7.05 -10.49 5.29
C GLU A 15 5.71 -10.08 4.68
N THR A 16 5.52 -8.79 4.41
CA THR A 16 4.32 -8.28 3.73
C THR A 16 4.20 -8.82 2.31
N ILE A 17 5.29 -8.84 1.55
CA ILE A 17 5.32 -9.43 0.21
C ILE A 17 4.98 -10.92 0.28
N ALA A 18 5.65 -11.67 1.15
CA ALA A 18 5.38 -13.10 1.32
C ALA A 18 3.92 -13.38 1.72
N THR A 19 3.33 -12.53 2.56
CA THR A 19 1.91 -12.61 2.91
C THR A 19 1.03 -12.41 1.69
N LEU A 20 1.28 -11.37 0.88
CA LEU A 20 0.51 -11.09 -0.33
C LEU A 20 0.66 -12.19 -1.38
N GLU A 21 1.85 -12.73 -1.57
CA GLU A 21 2.14 -13.85 -2.50
C GLU A 21 1.48 -15.16 -2.06
N SER A 22 1.21 -15.33 -0.76
CA SER A 22 0.53 -16.51 -0.23
C SER A 22 -0.99 -16.53 -0.52
N VAL A 23 -1.57 -15.37 -0.85
CA VAL A 23 -3.00 -15.24 -1.13
C VAL A 23 -3.31 -15.84 -2.49
N LYS A 24 -4.21 -16.81 -2.53
CA LYS A 24 -4.59 -17.46 -3.79
C LYS A 24 -5.65 -16.64 -4.53
N PRO A 25 -5.62 -16.57 -5.87
CA PRO A 25 -6.62 -15.80 -6.63
C PRO A 25 -8.06 -16.19 -6.30
N GLU A 26 -8.34 -17.47 -6.02
CA GLU A 26 -9.68 -17.97 -5.70
C GLU A 26 -10.20 -17.46 -4.35
N GLU A 27 -9.33 -16.96 -3.48
CA GLU A 27 -9.70 -16.39 -2.19
C GLU A 27 -10.18 -14.93 -2.31
N VAL A 28 -9.92 -14.28 -3.45
CA VAL A 28 -10.18 -12.84 -3.65
C VAL A 28 -11.10 -12.57 -4.84
N ASN A 29 -10.89 -13.26 -5.97
CA ASN A 29 -11.65 -13.03 -7.19
C ASN A 29 -13.15 -13.27 -6.98
N GLY A 30 -13.99 -12.37 -7.49
CA GLY A 30 -15.45 -12.45 -7.34
C GLY A 30 -16.00 -11.73 -6.10
N LYS A 31 -15.13 -11.23 -5.22
CA LYS A 31 -15.52 -10.48 -4.01
C LYS A 31 -15.66 -8.99 -4.23
N GLU A 32 -15.47 -8.50 -5.46
CA GLU A 32 -15.46 -7.07 -5.79
C GLU A 32 -16.74 -6.35 -5.32
N GLY A 33 -17.88 -7.05 -5.40
CA GLY A 33 -19.19 -6.57 -5.00
C GLY A 33 -19.53 -6.73 -3.52
N GLU A 34 -18.74 -7.46 -2.74
CA GLU A 34 -19.00 -7.69 -1.31
C GLU A 34 -18.91 -6.38 -0.53
N VAL A 35 -19.90 -6.14 0.34
CA VAL A 35 -19.95 -4.96 1.18
C VAL A 35 -19.45 -5.31 2.57
N PHE A 36 -18.49 -4.54 3.08
CA PHE A 36 -17.90 -4.74 4.39
C PHE A 36 -17.69 -3.41 5.13
N GLN A 37 -17.39 -3.47 6.43
CA GLN A 37 -17.07 -2.30 7.25
C GLN A 37 -15.59 -1.95 7.08
N ALA A 38 -15.29 -1.00 6.20
CA ALA A 38 -13.93 -0.52 5.95
C ALA A 38 -13.48 0.48 7.02
N MET A 39 -12.29 0.28 7.59
CA MET A 39 -11.65 1.25 8.50
C MET A 39 -10.89 2.30 7.71
N LEU A 40 -11.30 3.57 7.81
CA LEU A 40 -10.74 4.71 7.06
C LEU A 40 -9.90 5.63 7.95
N GLY A 41 -9.23 5.07 8.95
CA GLY A 41 -8.45 5.83 9.94
C GLY A 41 -9.28 6.23 11.16
N GLN A 42 -9.11 7.47 11.62
CA GLN A 42 -9.78 8.02 12.80
C GLN A 42 -10.59 9.26 12.43
N ASP A 43 -11.67 9.54 13.18
CA ASP A 43 -12.40 10.79 13.10
C ASP A 43 -11.70 11.94 13.84
N ASP A 44 -12.29 13.14 13.81
CA ASP A 44 -11.75 14.34 14.47
C ASP A 44 -11.61 14.18 16.00
N GLN A 45 -12.21 13.14 16.59
CA GLN A 45 -12.15 12.82 18.02
C GLN A 45 -11.18 11.66 18.31
N GLY A 46 -10.43 11.18 17.30
CA GLY A 46 -9.50 10.06 17.41
C GLY A 46 -10.18 8.68 17.48
N LYS A 47 -11.49 8.59 17.19
CA LYS A 47 -12.20 7.30 17.20
C LYS A 47 -12.08 6.61 15.84
N PRO A 48 -12.01 5.27 15.80
CA PRO A 48 -11.97 4.54 14.53
C PRO A 48 -13.16 4.88 13.62
N LEU A 49 -12.86 5.31 12.41
CA LEU A 49 -13.86 5.67 11.41
C LEU A 49 -14.15 4.45 10.52
N PHE A 50 -15.37 3.91 10.63
CA PHE A 50 -15.83 2.82 9.76
C PHE A 50 -16.85 3.30 8.75
N LYS A 51 -16.76 2.80 7.51
CA LYS A 51 -17.73 3.03 6.44
C LYS A 51 -18.07 1.73 5.73
N SER A 52 -19.36 1.54 5.46
CA SER A 52 -19.85 0.43 4.65
C SER A 52 -19.61 0.71 3.17
N MET A 53 -18.85 -0.12 2.48
CA MET A 53 -18.60 0.01 1.04
C MET A 53 -18.24 -1.31 0.38
N LYS A 54 -18.36 -1.36 -0.95
CA LYS A 54 -17.93 -2.50 -1.76
C LYS A 54 -16.41 -2.66 -1.71
N ALA A 55 -15.93 -3.90 -1.70
CA ALA A 55 -14.51 -4.23 -1.71
C ALA A 55 -13.73 -3.49 -2.82
N ILE A 56 -14.27 -3.47 -4.05
CA ILE A 56 -13.61 -2.78 -5.17
C ILE A 56 -13.50 -1.27 -4.95
N ASN A 57 -14.52 -0.64 -4.38
CA ASN A 57 -14.49 0.81 -4.11
C ASN A 57 -13.45 1.15 -3.03
N PHE A 58 -13.30 0.28 -2.02
CA PHE A 58 -12.26 0.44 -1.01
C PHE A 58 -10.86 0.29 -1.60
N ILE A 59 -10.64 -0.74 -2.42
CA ILE A 59 -9.33 -0.99 -3.02
C ILE A 59 -8.93 0.14 -3.97
N GLU A 60 -9.80 0.49 -4.92
CA GLU A 60 -9.50 1.50 -5.94
C GLU A 60 -9.52 2.93 -5.38
N GLY A 61 -10.48 3.24 -4.50
CA GLY A 61 -10.72 4.61 -4.02
C GLY A 61 -9.95 4.98 -2.76
N TYR A 62 -9.51 4.00 -1.96
CA TYR A 62 -8.82 4.24 -0.70
C TYR A 62 -7.45 3.58 -0.65
N VAL A 63 -7.35 2.27 -0.84
CA VAL A 63 -6.07 1.55 -0.65
C VAL A 63 -5.02 1.98 -1.67
N LYS A 64 -5.31 1.91 -2.97
CA LYS A 64 -4.34 2.25 -4.02
C LYS A 64 -3.83 3.70 -3.90
N PRO A 65 -4.67 4.74 -3.77
CA PRO A 65 -4.19 6.11 -3.60
C PRO A 65 -3.31 6.29 -2.37
N ASN A 66 -3.66 5.66 -1.23
CA ASN A 66 -2.84 5.74 -0.02
C ASN A 66 -1.47 5.08 -0.20
N VAL A 67 -1.40 3.91 -0.85
CA VAL A 67 -0.12 3.24 -1.12
C VAL A 67 0.78 4.13 -1.98
N PHE A 68 0.26 4.70 -3.07
CA PHE A 68 1.05 5.58 -3.93
C PHE A 68 1.45 6.88 -3.23
N PHE A 69 0.58 7.45 -2.40
CA PHE A 69 0.89 8.63 -1.60
C PHE A 69 2.09 8.38 -0.66
N HIS A 70 2.07 7.29 0.10
CA HIS A 70 3.15 6.96 1.03
C HIS A 70 4.44 6.55 0.31
N LEU A 71 4.35 5.81 -0.81
CA LEU A 71 5.52 5.46 -1.62
C LEU A 71 6.21 6.70 -2.20
N THR A 72 5.42 7.64 -2.73
CA THR A 72 5.94 8.91 -3.26
C THR A 72 6.54 9.76 -2.15
N THR A 73 5.90 9.83 -0.99
CA THR A 73 6.42 10.56 0.18
C THR A 73 7.78 10.00 0.62
N LEU A 74 7.93 8.68 0.67
CA LEU A 74 9.21 8.03 1.01
C LEU A 74 10.28 8.35 -0.05
N TYR A 75 9.94 8.24 -1.33
CA TYR A 75 10.82 8.61 -2.44
C TYR A 75 11.31 10.07 -2.30
N ASP A 76 10.40 11.01 -2.05
CA ASP A 76 10.72 12.43 -1.90
C ASP A 76 11.62 12.69 -0.69
N LEU A 77 11.35 12.05 0.45
CA LEU A 77 12.18 12.17 1.65
C LEU A 77 13.61 11.65 1.42
N LEU A 78 13.75 10.48 0.80
CA LEU A 78 15.06 9.89 0.50
C LEU A 78 15.85 10.75 -0.49
N ARG A 79 15.18 11.22 -1.55
CA ARG A 79 15.76 12.12 -2.55
C ARG A 79 16.17 13.45 -1.92
N TRP A 80 15.33 14.02 -1.06
CA TRP A 80 15.63 15.26 -0.33
C TRP A 80 16.81 15.09 0.62
N LYS A 81 16.99 13.91 1.20
CA LYS A 81 18.17 13.55 2.03
C LYS A 81 19.44 13.26 1.21
N GLY A 82 19.41 13.39 -0.12
CA GLY A 82 20.57 13.25 -0.99
C GLY A 82 20.81 11.84 -1.51
N LEU A 83 19.86 10.91 -1.33
CA LEU A 83 19.96 9.61 -1.98
C LEU A 83 19.81 9.79 -3.51
N SER A 84 20.72 9.19 -4.28
CA SER A 84 20.74 9.28 -5.74
C SER A 84 19.68 8.38 -6.38
N ILE A 85 18.41 8.73 -6.18
CA ILE A 85 17.25 8.10 -6.82
C ILE A 85 16.56 9.05 -7.80
N GLY A 86 15.91 8.48 -8.80
CA GLY A 86 15.32 9.13 -9.96
C GLY A 86 13.90 8.66 -10.23
N LYS A 87 13.25 9.33 -11.19
CA LYS A 87 11.94 8.91 -11.72
C LYS A 87 11.96 7.45 -12.22
N GLY A 88 13.11 6.98 -12.71
CA GLY A 88 13.31 5.60 -13.14
C GLY A 88 13.20 4.59 -12.00
N ASP A 89 13.74 4.89 -10.81
CA ASP A 89 13.64 4.02 -9.63
C ASP A 89 12.19 3.87 -9.14
N TYR A 90 11.38 4.93 -9.31
CA TYR A 90 9.95 4.88 -8.99
C TYR A 90 9.14 4.17 -10.08
N LEU A 91 9.30 4.57 -11.35
CA LEU A 91 8.46 4.05 -12.45
C LEU A 91 8.86 2.66 -12.94
N GLY A 92 10.09 2.22 -12.70
CA GLY A 92 10.59 0.94 -13.19
C GLY A 92 9.74 -0.26 -12.75
N ALA A 93 9.09 -0.18 -11.60
CA ALA A 93 8.19 -1.22 -11.10
C ALA A 93 6.80 -1.24 -11.78
N PHE A 94 6.42 -0.17 -12.47
CA PHE A 94 5.09 -0.02 -13.10
C PHE A 94 5.12 -0.12 -14.62
N LEU A 95 6.28 0.16 -15.22
CA LEU A 95 6.43 0.14 -16.68
C LEU A 95 6.62 -1.29 -17.16
N VAL A 96 5.68 -1.76 -17.98
CA VAL A 96 5.88 -2.91 -18.84
C VAL A 96 6.36 -2.38 -20.18
N ILE A 97 7.60 -2.68 -20.54
CA ILE A 97 8.17 -2.33 -21.84
C ILE A 97 7.95 -3.54 -22.74
N GLU A 98 7.04 -3.41 -23.69
CA GLU A 98 6.88 -4.39 -24.78
C GLU A 98 8.14 -4.33 -25.66
N GLN A 99 8.71 -5.49 -25.99
CA GLN A 99 9.82 -5.63 -26.94
C GLN A 99 9.30 -5.77 -28.36
#